data_AF-A0A7S0SBZ1-F1
#
_entry.id   AF-A0A7S0SBZ1-F1
#
_cell.length_a   1.000
_cell.length_b   1.000
_cell.length_c   1.000
_cell.angle_alpha   90.00
_cell.angle_beta   90.00
_cell.angle_gamma   90.00
#
_symmetry.space_group_name_H-M   'P 1'
#
loop_
_entity.id
_entity.type
_entity.pdbx_description
1 polymer ?
#
loop_
_entity_poly.entity_id
_entity_poly.type
_entity_poly.pdbx_seq_one_letter_code
_entity_poly.pdbx_strand_id
1 'polypeptide(L)'
;APPPPSPPLRVHRPASLRLDHMGLPSGVVNSFIAGGVTNVYPWQRAAIDTAADGASLVYCAPTSGGKSLVAEVLLVRQLTRRAAEGRPGRVLFVLPYHSLVTEKVGDLTRRLDSMYQRRGPKDWQTPVAVRGFAGPESEGTPLARPLGCSGQEV
;
A
#
# COMPACT_ATOMS: atom_id res chain seq x y z
N ALA A 1 -14.47 7.49 34.59
CA ALA A 1 -14.76 6.08 34.23
C ALA A 1 -13.48 5.44 33.70
N PRO A 2 -13.19 4.16 33.99
CA PRO A 2 -12.06 3.47 33.39
C PRO A 2 -12.25 3.34 31.87
N PRO A 3 -11.16 3.26 31.08
CA PRO A 3 -11.27 3.03 29.65
C PRO A 3 -11.94 1.68 29.36
N PRO A 4 -12.69 1.55 28.26
CA PRO A 4 -13.29 0.28 27.88
C PRO A 4 -12.19 -0.78 27.68
N PRO A 5 -12.46 -2.05 28.02
CA PRO A 5 -11.51 -3.13 27.82
C PRO A 5 -11.16 -3.25 26.33
N SER A 6 -9.86 -3.37 26.04
CA SER A 6 -9.38 -3.62 24.68
C SER A 6 -10.07 -4.86 24.10
N PRO A 7 -10.54 -4.83 22.84
CA PRO A 7 -11.14 -6.00 22.22
C PRO A 7 -10.13 -7.17 22.25
N PRO A 8 -10.60 -8.41 22.45
CA PRO A 8 -9.72 -9.57 22.48
C PRO A 8 -8.96 -9.65 21.15
N LEU A 9 -7.64 -9.84 21.24
CA LEU A 9 -6.81 -10.13 20.07
C LEU A 9 -7.38 -11.38 19.40
N ARG A 10 -7.96 -11.23 18.20
CA ARG A 10 -8.49 -12.37 17.44
C ARG A 10 -7.34 -13.30 17.12
N VAL A 11 -7.35 -14.48 17.74
CA VAL A 11 -6.45 -15.57 17.38
C VAL A 11 -6.93 -16.12 16.04
N HIS A 12 -6.36 -15.62 14.95
CA HIS A 12 -6.58 -16.20 13.63
C HIS A 12 -5.98 -17.62 13.61
N ARG A 13 -6.69 -18.59 12.99
CA ARG A 13 -6.16 -19.93 12.65
C ARG A 13 -4.76 -19.82 12.03
N PRO A 14 -3.92 -20.88 12.01
CA PRO A 14 -2.63 -20.82 11.32
C PRO A 14 -2.89 -20.62 9.83
N ALA A 15 -2.90 -19.35 9.44
CA ALA A 15 -3.15 -18.95 8.09
C ALA A 15 -1.84 -19.11 7.32
N SER A 16 -1.94 -19.54 6.06
CA SER A 16 -0.76 -19.85 5.24
C SER A 16 0.26 -18.72 5.26
N LEU A 17 1.53 -19.05 5.47
CA LEU A 17 2.62 -18.06 5.41
C LEU A 17 2.99 -17.70 3.97
N ARG A 18 2.51 -18.46 2.99
CA ARG A 18 2.78 -18.22 1.58
C ARG A 18 2.06 -16.96 1.09
N LEU A 19 2.76 -16.14 0.32
CA LEU A 19 2.21 -14.90 -0.24
C LEU A 19 1.08 -15.15 -1.26
N ASP A 20 1.17 -16.22 -2.05
CA ASP A 20 0.16 -16.62 -3.03
C ASP A 20 -1.22 -16.91 -2.40
N HIS A 21 -1.24 -17.29 -1.12
CA HIS A 21 -2.47 -17.56 -0.36
C HIS A 21 -3.05 -16.30 0.34
N MET A 22 -2.50 -15.11 0.10
CA MET A 22 -2.92 -13.86 0.76
C MET A 22 -3.95 -13.05 -0.04
N GLY A 23 -4.45 -13.57 -1.15
CA GLY A 23 -5.47 -12.91 -1.98
C GLY A 23 -4.95 -11.67 -2.71
N LEU A 24 -3.64 -11.65 -3.02
CA LEU A 24 -3.01 -10.60 -3.82
C LEU A 24 -3.08 -10.95 -5.32
N PRO A 25 -3.09 -9.97 -6.24
CA PRO A 25 -3.04 -10.24 -7.67
C PRO A 25 -1.80 -11.04 -8.06
N SER A 26 -1.94 -12.03 -8.94
CA SER A 26 -0.86 -12.94 -9.33
C SER A 26 0.37 -12.21 -9.90
N GLY A 27 0.16 -11.16 -10.70
CA GLY A 27 1.26 -10.35 -11.22
C GLY A 27 2.09 -9.67 -10.12
N VAL A 28 1.44 -9.23 -9.04
CA VAL A 28 2.11 -8.63 -7.88
C VAL A 28 2.82 -9.70 -7.05
N VAL A 29 2.18 -10.85 -6.83
CA VAL A 29 2.80 -12.01 -6.15
C VAL A 29 4.07 -12.44 -6.88
N ASN A 30 4.03 -12.53 -8.21
CA ASN A 30 5.20 -12.87 -9.02
C ASN A 30 6.32 -11.84 -8.86
N SER A 31 6.00 -10.55 -8.75
CA SER A 31 7.00 -9.51 -8.47
C SER A 31 7.64 -9.67 -7.09
N PHE A 32 6.85 -10.01 -6.05
CA PHE A 32 7.40 -10.34 -4.73
C PHE A 32 8.34 -11.55 -4.77
N ILE A 33 7.93 -12.61 -5.47
CA ILE A 33 8.71 -13.85 -5.62
C ILE A 33 10.01 -13.58 -6.38
N ALA A 34 9.97 -12.79 -7.46
CA ALA A 34 11.17 -12.37 -8.20
C ALA A 34 12.13 -11.55 -7.33
N GLY A 35 11.60 -10.80 -6.36
CA GLY A 35 12.37 -10.13 -5.31
C GLY A 35 12.82 -11.02 -4.15
N GLY A 36 12.63 -12.35 -4.25
CA GLY A 36 13.05 -13.32 -3.24
C GLY A 36 12.06 -13.55 -2.10
N VAL A 37 10.86 -12.96 -2.15
CA VAL A 37 9.84 -13.11 -1.10
C VAL A 37 8.79 -14.12 -1.53
N THR A 38 8.80 -15.30 -0.90
CA THR A 38 7.83 -16.37 -1.14
C THR A 38 6.91 -16.59 0.07
N ASN A 39 7.47 -16.47 1.27
CA ASN A 39 6.79 -16.65 2.54
C ASN A 39 7.01 -15.42 3.43
N VAL A 40 6.02 -15.11 4.25
CA VAL A 40 6.15 -14.12 5.31
C VAL A 40 6.50 -14.80 6.64
N TYR A 41 7.06 -14.04 7.58
CA TYR A 41 7.23 -14.49 8.95
C TYR A 41 5.88 -14.61 9.68
N PRO A 42 5.77 -15.50 10.69
CA PRO A 42 4.53 -15.65 11.47
C PRO A 42 4.01 -14.33 12.06
N TRP A 43 4.91 -13.47 12.54
CA TRP A 43 4.52 -12.17 13.09
C TRP A 43 4.01 -11.21 12.01
N GLN A 44 4.57 -11.25 10.80
CA GLN A 44 4.11 -10.46 9.66
C GLN A 44 2.71 -10.92 9.24
N ARG A 45 2.47 -12.23 9.19
CA ARG A 45 1.15 -12.80 8.90
C ARG A 45 0.10 -12.33 9.91
N ALA A 46 0.40 -12.43 11.20
CA ALA A 46 -0.49 -11.98 12.26
C ALA A 46 -0.80 -10.48 12.15
N ALA A 47 0.21 -9.65 11.85
CA ALA A 47 0.04 -8.22 11.62
C ALA A 47 -0.87 -7.93 10.41
N ILE A 48 -0.65 -8.60 9.28
CA ILE A 48 -1.46 -8.46 8.06
C ILE A 48 -2.92 -8.88 8.31
N ASP A 49 -3.14 -9.99 9.01
CA ASP A 49 -4.49 -10.47 9.33
C ASP A 49 -5.22 -9.51 10.28
N THR A 50 -4.52 -8.91 11.24
CA THR A 50 -5.10 -7.93 12.16
C THR A 50 -5.65 -6.70 11.42
N ALA A 51 -4.95 -6.26 10.36
CA ALA A 51 -5.36 -5.12 9.55
C ALA A 51 -6.29 -5.47 8.37
N ALA A 52 -6.60 -6.75 8.17
CA ALA A 52 -7.35 -7.26 7.01
C ALA A 52 -8.72 -6.60 6.82
N ASP A 53 -9.38 -6.21 7.92
CA ASP A 53 -10.73 -5.64 7.90
C ASP A 53 -10.74 -4.12 7.61
N GLY A 54 -9.56 -3.52 7.40
CA GLY A 54 -9.38 -2.08 7.23
C GLY A 54 -9.16 -1.33 8.55
N ALA A 55 -8.86 -2.06 9.63
CA ALA A 55 -8.48 -1.49 10.91
C ALA A 55 -7.08 -0.86 10.86
N SER A 56 -6.87 0.20 11.64
CA SER A 56 -5.55 0.78 11.85
C SER A 56 -4.64 -0.19 12.60
N LEU A 57 -3.39 -0.29 12.19
CA LEU A 57 -2.38 -1.17 12.79
C LEU A 57 -1.13 -0.38 13.16
N VAL A 58 -0.68 -0.57 14.40
CA VAL A 58 0.61 -0.09 14.90
C VAL A 58 1.39 -1.31 15.40
N TYR A 59 2.63 -1.46 14.96
CA TYR A 59 3.49 -2.58 15.37
C TYR A 59 4.94 -2.15 15.49
N CYS A 60 5.70 -2.87 16.32
CA CYS A 60 7.13 -2.68 16.52
C CYS A 60 7.87 -3.97 16.19
N ALA A 61 8.94 -3.87 15.39
CA ALA A 61 9.81 -5.00 15.10
C ALA A 61 11.25 -4.53 14.79
N PRO A 62 12.29 -5.36 15.02
CA PRO A 62 13.68 -5.00 14.76
C PRO A 62 13.95 -4.55 13.32
N THR A 63 14.96 -3.69 13.13
CA THR A 63 15.48 -3.32 11.79
C THR A 63 15.92 -4.58 11.04
N SER A 64 15.77 -4.60 9.71
CA SER A 64 15.95 -5.79 8.86
C SER A 64 14.90 -6.90 9.02
N GLY A 65 13.98 -6.82 10.00
CA GLY A 65 12.93 -7.83 10.17
C GLY A 65 11.87 -7.90 9.05
N GLY A 66 11.94 -7.04 8.03
CA GLY A 66 10.96 -7.02 6.94
C GLY A 66 9.67 -6.26 7.27
N LYS A 67 9.71 -5.23 8.11
CA LYS A 67 8.55 -4.39 8.44
C LYS A 67 7.84 -3.82 7.19
N SER A 68 8.62 -3.31 6.24
CA SER A 68 8.11 -2.71 5.01
C SER A 68 7.19 -3.66 4.22
N LEU A 69 7.47 -4.97 4.24
CA LEU A 69 6.65 -5.98 3.57
C LEU A 69 5.21 -6.00 4.07
N VAL A 70 5.00 -5.84 5.38
CA VAL A 70 3.64 -5.77 5.96
C VAL A 70 2.87 -4.59 5.39
N ALA A 71 3.51 -3.41 5.33
CA ALA A 71 2.88 -2.21 4.78
C ALA A 71 2.58 -2.34 3.28
N GLU A 72 3.49 -2.94 2.52
CA GLU A 72 3.32 -3.18 1.08
C GLU A 72 2.18 -4.15 0.78
N VAL A 73 2.10 -5.27 1.50
CA VAL A 73 1.01 -6.25 1.34
C VAL A 73 -0.34 -5.61 1.68
N LEU A 74 -0.42 -4.84 2.77
CA LEU A 74 -1.65 -4.13 3.15
C LEU A 74 -2.05 -3.07 2.11
N LEU A 75 -1.09 -2.34 1.55
CA LEU A 75 -1.30 -1.39 0.46
C LEU A 75 -1.95 -2.09 -0.75
N VAL A 76 -1.36 -3.20 -1.22
CA VAL A 76 -1.86 -3.96 -2.38
C VAL A 76 -3.26 -4.51 -2.11
N ARG A 77 -3.47 -5.08 -0.92
CA ARG A 77 -4.76 -5.62 -0.50
C ARG A 77 -5.85 -4.55 -0.48
N GLN A 78 -5.53 -3.36 0.03
CA GLN A 78 -6.47 -2.24 0.06
C GLN A 78 -6.81 -1.73 -1.34
N LEU A 79 -5.81 -1.60 -2.23
CA LEU A 79 -6.05 -1.21 -3.62
C LEU A 79 -6.94 -2.24 -4.34
N THR A 80 -6.64 -3.53 -4.16
CA THR A 80 -7.40 -4.64 -4.74
C THR A 80 -8.84 -4.65 -4.25
N ARG A 81 -9.06 -4.45 -2.94
CA ARG A 81 -10.38 -4.34 -2.34
C ARG A 81 -11.18 -3.18 -2.93
N ARG A 82 -10.59 -1.98 -3.00
CA ARG A 82 -11.26 -0.80 -3.58
C ARG A 82 -11.62 -1.02 -5.05
N ALA A 83 -10.72 -1.63 -5.83
CA ALA A 83 -10.98 -1.96 -7.22
C ALA A 83 -12.13 -2.96 -7.38
N ALA A 84 -12.20 -4.00 -6.54
CA ALA A 84 -13.31 -4.96 -6.53
C ALA A 84 -14.66 -4.32 -6.17
N GLU A 85 -14.64 -3.29 -5.32
CA GLU A 85 -15.82 -2.47 -4.98
C GLU A 85 -16.17 -1.46 -6.10
N GLY A 86 -15.43 -1.41 -7.21
CA GLY A 86 -15.63 -0.43 -8.29
C GLY A 86 -15.26 1.00 -7.91
N ARG A 87 -14.44 1.18 -6.86
CA ARG A 87 -14.07 2.50 -6.31
C ARG A 87 -12.60 2.81 -6.57
N PRO A 88 -12.24 4.10 -6.75
CA PRO A 88 -10.83 4.47 -6.83
C PRO A 88 -10.12 4.18 -5.50
N GLY A 89 -9.01 3.45 -5.59
CA GLY A 89 -8.08 3.21 -4.48
C GLY A 89 -6.95 4.25 -4.49
N ARG A 90 -6.60 4.77 -3.31
CA ARG A 90 -5.44 5.65 -3.10
C ARG A 90 -4.71 5.23 -1.85
N VAL A 91 -3.38 5.26 -1.87
CA VAL A 91 -2.54 4.99 -0.71
C VAL A 91 -1.41 6.02 -0.65
N LEU A 92 -1.04 6.41 0.56
CA LEU A 92 0.07 7.33 0.83
C LEU A 92 1.13 6.57 1.63
N PHE A 93 2.38 6.60 1.14
CA PHE A 93 3.53 6.01 1.81
C PHE A 93 4.46 7.16 2.23
N VAL A 94 4.63 7.36 3.55
CA VAL A 94 5.45 8.45 4.09
C VAL A 94 6.78 7.90 4.60
N LEU A 95 7.88 8.54 4.20
CA LEU A 95 9.24 8.17 4.57
C LEU A 95 10.02 9.42 5.03
N PRO A 96 11.01 9.27 5.92
CA PRO A 96 11.69 10.41 6.54
C PRO A 96 12.73 11.10 5.64
N TYR A 97 13.25 10.42 4.61
CA TYR A 97 14.35 10.94 3.78
C TYR A 97 14.05 10.82 2.29
N HIS A 98 14.54 11.79 1.51
CA HIS A 98 14.43 11.82 0.05
C HIS A 98 14.97 10.54 -0.60
N SER A 99 16.16 10.08 -0.18
CA SER A 99 16.77 8.84 -0.70
C SER A 99 15.87 7.63 -0.55
N LEU A 100 15.21 7.48 0.60
CA LEU A 100 14.25 6.40 0.85
C LEU A 100 13.00 6.54 -0.03
N VAL A 101 12.52 7.76 -0.26
CA VAL A 101 11.39 8.00 -1.17
C VAL A 101 11.75 7.58 -2.59
N THR A 102 12.90 8.01 -3.11
CA THR A 102 13.36 7.65 -4.47
C THR A 102 13.47 6.14 -4.65
N GLU A 103 14.10 5.44 -3.69
CA GLU A 103 14.19 3.98 -3.70
C GLU A 103 12.80 3.34 -3.68
N LYS A 104 11.91 3.84 -2.81
CA LYS A 104 10.58 3.27 -2.63
C LYS A 104 9.67 3.46 -3.83
N VAL A 105 9.79 4.58 -4.52
CA VAL A 105 9.07 4.84 -5.77
C VAL A 105 9.47 3.82 -6.82
N GLY A 106 10.77 3.57 -7.00
CA GLY A 106 11.25 2.58 -7.96
C GLY A 106 10.80 1.15 -7.63
N ASP A 107 10.87 0.78 -6.34
CA ASP A 107 10.40 -0.52 -5.84
C ASP A 107 8.89 -0.71 -6.05
N LEU A 108 8.06 0.22 -5.58
CA LEU A 108 6.61 0.14 -5.73
C LEU A 108 6.15 0.19 -7.19
N THR A 109 6.82 0.99 -8.04
CA THR A 109 6.51 1.04 -9.48
C THR A 109 6.67 -0.34 -10.10
N ARG A 110 7.79 -1.03 -9.83
CA ARG A 110 8.01 -2.40 -10.35
C ARG A 110 7.00 -3.40 -9.79
N ARG A 111 6.66 -3.33 -8.50
CA ARG A 111 5.73 -4.27 -7.86
C ARG A 111 4.30 -4.12 -8.37
N LEU A 112 3.88 -2.89 -8.59
CA LEU A 112 2.50 -2.57 -8.95
C LEU A 112 2.25 -2.52 -10.45
N ASP A 113 3.29 -2.60 -11.30
CA ASP A 113 3.17 -2.49 -12.76
C ASP A 113 2.05 -3.37 -13.34
N SER A 114 2.00 -4.64 -12.89
CA SER A 114 0.98 -5.61 -13.32
C SER A 114 -0.47 -5.24 -12.96
N MET A 115 -0.69 -4.38 -11.95
CA MET A 115 -2.04 -3.90 -11.59
C MET A 115 -2.52 -2.77 -12.48
N TYR A 116 -1.61 -2.05 -13.15
CA TYR A 116 -1.91 -0.83 -13.89
C TYR A 116 -1.68 -0.97 -15.41
N GLN A 117 -1.33 -2.16 -15.91
CA GLN A 117 -1.11 -2.38 -17.34
C GLN A 117 -2.41 -2.30 -18.18
N ARG A 118 -2.39 -1.31 -19.09
CA ARG A 118 -3.05 -1.13 -20.41
C ARG A 118 -4.55 -1.43 -20.57
N ARG A 119 -5.33 -0.33 -20.58
CA ARG A 119 -6.50 -0.16 -21.46
C ARG A 119 -6.01 0.21 -22.87
N GLY A 120 -5.61 -0.77 -23.68
CA GLY A 120 -5.40 -0.63 -25.13
C GLY A 120 -4.21 0.22 -25.64
N PRO A 121 -3.94 0.21 -26.97
CA PRO A 121 -2.73 0.79 -27.58
C PRO A 121 -2.75 2.32 -27.78
N LYS A 122 -3.88 3.00 -27.53
CA LYS A 122 -4.11 4.42 -27.84
C LYS A 122 -4.37 5.33 -26.63
N ASP A 123 -4.27 4.82 -25.40
CA ASP A 123 -4.49 5.63 -24.21
C ASP A 123 -3.18 6.28 -23.73
N TRP A 124 -2.93 7.52 -24.18
CA TRP A 124 -1.90 8.41 -23.62
C TRP A 124 -2.15 8.73 -22.12
N GLN A 125 -3.32 8.36 -21.60
CA GLN A 125 -3.75 8.51 -20.22
C GLN A 125 -3.51 7.23 -19.39
N THR A 126 -2.39 6.55 -19.62
CA THR A 126 -1.98 5.48 -18.69
C THR A 126 -1.73 6.13 -17.32
N PRO A 127 -2.50 5.82 -16.28
CA PRO A 127 -2.34 6.48 -15.00
C PRO A 127 -0.97 6.11 -14.44
N VAL A 128 -0.16 7.12 -14.13
CA VAL A 128 1.10 6.94 -13.38
C VAL A 128 0.76 6.22 -12.08
N ALA A 129 1.14 4.94 -12.00
CA ALA A 129 0.78 4.01 -10.92
C ALA A 129 1.30 4.47 -9.55
N VAL A 130 2.49 5.05 -9.52
CA VAL A 130 3.18 5.49 -8.31
C VAL A 130 3.81 6.85 -8.57
N ARG A 131 3.55 7.82 -7.68
CA ARG A 131 4.19 9.14 -7.71
C ARG A 131 4.99 9.34 -6.43
N GLY A 132 6.23 9.76 -6.57
CA GLY A 132 7.07 10.19 -5.47
C GLY A 132 6.99 11.70 -5.29
N PHE A 133 6.98 12.16 -4.04
CA PHE A 133 7.10 13.57 -3.69
C PHE A 133 8.23 13.67 -2.67
N ALA A 134 9.30 14.39 -3.01
CA ALA A 134 10.41 14.60 -2.10
C ALA A 134 11.10 15.94 -2.44
N GLY A 135 11.30 16.79 -1.43
CA GLY A 135 11.89 18.13 -1.58
C GLY A 135 10.87 19.28 -1.71
N PRO A 136 11.35 20.53 -1.91
CA PRO A 136 10.50 21.72 -2.05
C PRO A 136 9.67 21.73 -3.35
N GLU A 137 9.99 20.88 -4.31
CA GLU A 137 9.29 20.73 -5.60
C GLU A 137 8.04 19.85 -5.48
N SER A 138 7.18 20.13 -4.50
CA SER A 138 5.87 19.49 -4.40
C SER A 138 4.87 20.14 -5.37
N GLU A 139 5.19 20.19 -6.67
CA GLU A 139 4.16 20.37 -7.71
C GLU A 139 3.40 19.06 -7.89
N GLY A 140 2.60 18.72 -6.88
CA GLY A 140 1.59 17.69 -6.94
C GLY A 140 0.21 18.34 -6.88
N THR A 141 -0.72 17.88 -7.71
CA THR A 141 -2.13 18.24 -7.59
C THR A 141 -2.56 18.10 -6.12
N PRO A 142 -3.04 19.18 -5.47
CA PRO A 142 -3.32 19.14 -4.05
C PRO A 142 -4.36 18.06 -3.75
N LEU A 143 -4.16 17.33 -2.64
CA LEU A 143 -5.00 16.20 -2.24
C LEU A 143 -6.48 16.59 -2.00
N ALA A 144 -6.74 17.89 -1.85
CA ALA A 144 -8.06 18.50 -1.86
C ALA A 144 -8.02 19.81 -2.65
N ARG A 145 -9.16 20.21 -3.23
CA ARG A 145 -9.35 21.59 -3.71
C ARG A 145 -9.11 22.52 -2.50
N PRO A 146 -8.32 23.60 -2.61
CA PRO A 146 -8.18 24.56 -1.52
C PRO A 146 -9.58 24.98 -1.05
N LEU A 147 -9.89 24.77 0.23
CA LEU A 147 -11.10 25.30 0.84
C LEU A 147 -10.94 26.81 0.92
N GLY A 148 -11.39 27.50 -0.12
CA GLY A 148 -11.34 28.96 -0.21
C GLY A 148 -10.55 29.43 -1.44
N CYS A 149 -11.28 29.68 -2.52
CA CYS A 149 -11.08 30.79 -3.46
C CYS A 149 -12.26 30.75 -4.44
N SER A 150 -13.41 31.26 -3.99
CA SER A 150 -14.49 31.71 -4.86
C SER A 150 -14.19 33.17 -5.24
N GLY A 151 -13.97 33.43 -6.53
CA GLY A 151 -13.75 34.77 -7.07
C GLY A 151 -12.59 34.73 -8.06
N GLN A 152 -12.84 34.42 -9.34
CA GLN A 152 -13.18 35.37 -10.39
C GLN A 152 -11.93 36.07 -10.89
N GLU A 153 -11.55 35.81 -12.14
CA GLU A 153 -10.96 36.82 -13.01
C GLU A 153 -11.26 36.50 -14.48
N VAL A 154 -11.45 37.60 -15.20
CA VAL A 154 -12.09 37.78 -16.52
C VAL A 154 -11.14 37.43 -17.66
#